data_AF-A0A8X8Y2D6-F1
#
_entry.id   AF-A0A8X8Y2D6-F1
#
_cell.length_a   1.000
_cell.length_b   1.000
_cell.length_c   1.000
_cell.angle_alpha   90.00
_cell.angle_beta   90.00
_cell.angle_gamma   90.00
#
_symmetry.space_group_name_H-M   'P 1'
#
loop_
_entity.id
_entity.type
_entity.pdbx_description
1 polymer ?
#
loop_
_entity_poly.entity_id
_entity_poly.type
_entity_poly.pdbx_seq_one_letter_code
_entity_poly.pdbx_strand_id
1 'polypeptide(L)'
;MSSSVSEAVAQTGKLVVHVAKNGQSDQLLLCLDSKREPHRTLSAYPEPVLVDIVDIPDPSLPSPSQNSVALDDASDPALKALPSYEMQFRYHFHRGHAIYSRTQARFEACERLLEEQKVQEKALEIARGNLDHFYKMINQNYVDFMKCYSQQHHVHTNLLAMFVRDKEKLRSIRVMPALQTANRKCLLDFVKEESLQKTWEDCNSLHKQFQNKVSEFLESLGTMQNI
;
A
#
# COMPACT_ATOMS: atom_id res chain seq x y z
N MET A 1 -20.38 13.92 -40.20
CA MET A 1 -20.00 12.84 -39.27
C MET A 1 -19.29 13.51 -38.11
N SER A 2 -19.90 13.45 -36.93
CA SER A 2 -19.54 14.22 -35.75
C SER A 2 -18.22 13.71 -35.16
N SER A 3 -17.20 14.58 -35.09
CA SER A 3 -15.93 14.33 -34.41
C SER A 3 -16.14 14.58 -32.91
N SER A 4 -16.30 13.52 -32.12
CA SER A 4 -16.36 13.65 -30.67
C SER A 4 -14.96 13.98 -30.15
N VAL A 5 -14.79 15.23 -29.69
CA VAL A 5 -13.64 15.69 -28.92
C VAL A 5 -13.53 14.83 -27.66
N SER A 6 -12.41 14.12 -27.49
CA SER A 6 -12.12 13.37 -26.27
C SER A 6 -11.66 14.34 -25.19
N GLU A 7 -12.59 14.74 -24.34
CA GLU A 7 -12.34 15.60 -23.19
C GLU A 7 -11.87 14.73 -22.02
N ALA A 8 -10.58 14.84 -21.65
CA ALA A 8 -10.05 14.23 -20.44
C ALA A 8 -10.46 15.11 -19.24
N VAL A 9 -11.62 14.82 -18.64
CA VAL A 9 -12.06 15.51 -17.42
C VAL A 9 -11.32 14.91 -16.23
N ALA A 10 -10.36 15.66 -15.69
CA ALA A 10 -9.74 15.36 -14.41
C ALA A 10 -10.72 15.71 -13.28
N GLN A 11 -11.61 14.78 -12.93
CA GLN A 11 -12.29 14.83 -11.64
C GLN A 11 -11.38 14.20 -10.59
N THR A 12 -11.11 15.00 -9.55
CA THR A 12 -10.37 14.69 -8.34
C THR A 12 -10.37 13.19 -7.99
N GLY A 13 -9.22 12.51 -8.18
CA GLY A 13 -8.97 11.14 -7.74
C GLY A 13 -9.14 10.03 -8.78
N LYS A 14 -9.61 10.30 -10.00
CA LYS A 14 -9.80 9.26 -11.04
C LYS A 14 -9.23 9.70 -12.39
N LEU A 15 -8.33 8.90 -12.95
CA LEU A 15 -7.92 9.02 -14.34
C LEU A 15 -8.79 8.09 -15.18
N VAL A 16 -9.72 8.68 -15.95
CA VAL A 16 -10.54 7.95 -16.91
C VAL A 16 -9.82 7.98 -18.26
N VAL A 17 -9.32 6.83 -18.72
CA VAL A 17 -8.72 6.72 -20.05
C VAL A 17 -9.73 6.04 -20.97
N HIS A 18 -10.20 6.78 -21.97
CA HIS A 18 -11.03 6.22 -23.04
C HIS A 18 -10.12 5.62 -24.11
N VAL A 19 -10.21 4.30 -24.29
CA VAL A 19 -9.50 3.59 -25.36
C VAL A 19 -10.54 3.13 -26.38
N ALA A 20 -10.48 3.70 -27.59
CA ALA A 20 -11.30 3.24 -28.70
C ALA A 20 -10.54 2.18 -29.49
N LYS A 21 -11.09 0.97 -29.60
CA LYS A 21 -10.56 -0.10 -30.46
C LYS A 21 -11.71 -0.61 -31.33
N ASN A 22 -11.57 -0.50 -32.66
CA ASN A 22 -12.54 -1.00 -33.64
C ASN A 22 -13.99 -0.55 -33.45
N GLY A 23 -14.22 0.69 -32.98
CA GLY A 23 -15.58 1.22 -32.75
C GLY A 23 -16.24 0.74 -31.45
N GLN A 24 -15.55 -0.05 -30.64
CA GLN A 24 -15.90 -0.28 -29.23
C GLN A 24 -15.10 0.66 -28.35
N SER A 25 -15.81 1.39 -27.48
CA SER A 25 -15.26 2.30 -26.50
C SER A 25 -15.13 1.56 -25.17
N ASP A 26 -13.91 1.21 -24.78
CA ASP A 26 -13.64 0.65 -23.46
C ASP A 26 -13.14 1.76 -22.53
N GLN A 27 -13.75 1.85 -21.35
CA GLN A 27 -13.40 2.84 -20.32
C GLN A 27 -12.47 2.17 -19.30
N LEU A 28 -11.20 2.56 -19.29
CA LEU A 28 -10.25 2.13 -18.26
C LEU A 28 -10.26 3.15 -17.13
N LEU A 29 -10.76 2.71 -15.97
CA LEU A 29 -10.78 3.50 -14.74
C LEU A 29 -9.53 3.19 -13.93
N LEU A 30 -8.58 4.12 -13.87
CA LEU A 30 -7.48 4.06 -12.92
C LEU A 30 -7.89 4.85 -11.67
N CYS A 31 -8.30 4.13 -10.62
CA CYS A 31 -8.57 4.72 -9.31
C CYS A 31 -7.24 5.13 -8.67
N LEU A 32 -7.03 6.44 -8.54
CA LEU A 32 -5.91 7.04 -7.80
C LEU A 32 -6.45 7.62 -6.48
N ASP A 33 -7.20 6.83 -5.72
CA ASP A 33 -7.58 7.21 -4.36
C ASP A 33 -6.37 6.95 -3.43
N SER A 34 -5.37 7.82 -3.51
CA SER A 34 -4.33 7.94 -2.49
C SER A 34 -4.63 9.16 -1.65
N LYS A 35 -5.51 8.98 -0.66
CA LYS A 35 -5.68 9.94 0.43
C LYS A 35 -4.37 9.89 1.24
N ARG A 36 -3.37 10.67 0.84
CA ARG A 36 -2.12 10.87 1.58
C ARG A 36 -2.45 11.64 2.86
N GLU A 37 -2.65 10.91 3.95
CA GLU A 37 -2.34 11.45 5.26
C GLU A 37 -0.81 11.70 5.31
N PRO A 38 -0.35 12.82 5.88
CA PRO A 38 1.05 13.21 5.81
C PRO A 38 1.94 12.17 6.50
N HIS A 39 2.91 11.65 5.73
CA HIS A 39 4.01 10.83 6.21
C HIS A 39 4.61 11.43 7.49
N ARG A 40 4.50 10.68 8.60
CA ARG A 40 5.28 10.92 9.81
C ARG A 40 6.05 9.66 10.15
N THR A 41 7.33 9.71 9.81
CA THR A 41 8.48 9.05 10.44
C THR A 41 8.56 7.52 10.37
N LEU A 42 9.63 7.07 9.71
CA LEU A 42 10.21 5.74 9.83
C LEU A 42 10.22 5.25 11.28
N SER A 43 9.61 4.09 11.49
CA SER A 43 9.97 3.08 12.50
C SER A 43 10.58 3.62 13.80
N ALA A 44 9.73 4.14 14.68
CA ALA A 44 10.01 3.95 16.09
C ALA A 44 9.78 2.46 16.36
N TYR A 45 10.83 1.75 16.80
CA TYR A 45 10.67 0.43 17.39
C TYR A 45 9.52 0.52 18.40
N PRO A 46 8.50 -0.36 18.37
CA PRO A 46 7.41 -0.28 19.32
C PRO A 46 8.04 -0.28 20.72
N GLU A 47 7.72 0.75 21.50
CA GLU A 47 8.21 0.86 22.87
C GLU A 47 7.88 -0.45 23.60
N PRO A 48 8.84 -1.05 24.34
CA PRO A 48 8.60 -2.32 25.01
C PRO A 48 7.32 -2.22 25.84
N VAL A 49 6.33 -3.05 25.51
CA VAL A 49 5.07 -3.09 26.27
C VAL A 49 5.43 -3.52 27.69
N LEU A 50 5.35 -2.57 28.63
CA LEU A 50 5.48 -2.87 30.05
C LEU A 50 4.28 -3.72 30.45
N VAL A 51 4.48 -5.03 30.52
CA VAL A 51 3.49 -5.95 31.06
C VAL A 51 3.40 -5.68 32.55
N ASP A 52 2.22 -5.27 33.02
CA ASP A 52 1.96 -5.06 34.44
C ASP A 52 2.04 -6.41 35.18
N ILE A 53 3.16 -6.63 35.86
CA ILE A 53 3.38 -7.83 36.67
C ILE A 53 2.88 -7.51 38.07
N VAL A 54 1.82 -8.20 38.51
CA VAL A 54 1.32 -8.10 39.88
C VAL A 54 2.44 -8.47 40.86
N ASP A 55 2.92 -7.49 41.62
CA ASP A 55 3.93 -7.68 42.66
C ASP A 55 3.22 -7.97 44.00
N ILE A 56 3.18 -9.26 44.36
CA ILE A 56 2.67 -9.68 45.67
C ILE A 56 3.86 -9.71 46.63
N PRO A 57 3.95 -8.83 47.63
CA PRO A 57 5.09 -8.78 48.55
C PRO A 57 5.19 -10.06 49.39
N ASP A 58 6.42 -10.45 49.73
CA ASP A 58 6.67 -11.59 50.62
C ASP A 58 6.18 -11.27 52.05
N PRO A 59 5.64 -12.26 52.79
CA PRO A 59 5.25 -12.05 54.18
C PRO A 59 6.48 -11.71 55.03
N SER A 60 6.32 -10.77 55.95
CA SER A 60 7.36 -10.38 56.90
C SER A 60 7.80 -11.57 57.76
N LEU A 61 9.09 -11.61 58.10
CA LEU A 61 9.61 -12.61 59.04
C LEU A 61 8.85 -12.50 60.37
N PRO A 62 8.42 -13.62 60.96
CA PRO A 62 7.76 -13.60 62.24
C PRO A 62 8.77 -13.12 63.30
N SER A 63 8.54 -11.93 63.84
CA SER A 63 9.25 -11.47 65.03
C SER A 63 8.85 -12.37 66.21
N PRO A 64 9.78 -12.77 67.08
CA PRO A 64 9.45 -13.50 68.29
C PRO A 64 8.54 -12.61 69.16
N SER A 65 7.24 -12.87 69.14
CA SER A 65 6.31 -12.18 70.02
C SER A 65 6.50 -12.70 71.45
N GLN A 66 6.71 -11.78 72.39
CA GLN A 66 6.82 -12.07 73.83
C GLN A 66 5.50 -12.53 74.48
N ASN A 67 4.52 -13.00 73.69
CA ASN A 67 3.14 -13.23 74.13
C ASN A 67 2.79 -14.72 74.32
N SER A 68 3.76 -15.64 74.28
CA SER A 68 3.54 -17.07 74.57
C SER A 68 4.00 -17.45 75.98
N VAL A 69 3.69 -16.61 76.97
CA VAL A 69 3.98 -16.88 78.40
C VAL A 69 3.21 -18.11 78.94
N ALA A 70 2.17 -18.58 78.23
CA ALA A 70 1.25 -19.60 78.73
C ALA A 70 1.77 -21.06 78.67
N LEU A 71 2.86 -21.35 77.94
CA LEU A 71 3.39 -22.72 77.76
C LEU A 71 4.87 -22.87 78.14
N ASP A 72 5.52 -21.79 78.57
CA ASP A 72 6.94 -21.78 78.93
C ASP A 72 7.23 -22.53 80.25
N ASP A 73 6.19 -22.83 81.04
CA ASP A 73 6.26 -23.61 82.28
C ASP A 73 6.05 -25.13 82.07
N ALA A 74 5.83 -25.61 80.84
CA ALA A 74 5.62 -27.03 80.59
C ALA A 74 6.91 -27.86 80.80
N SER A 75 6.80 -29.02 81.46
CA SER A 75 7.94 -29.93 81.70
C SER A 75 8.44 -30.61 80.42
N ASP A 76 7.55 -30.78 79.44
CA ASP A 76 7.83 -31.43 78.16
C ASP A 76 8.40 -30.42 77.14
N PRO A 77 9.66 -30.59 76.68
CA PRO A 77 10.27 -29.73 75.67
C PRO A 77 9.49 -29.66 74.36
N ALA A 78 8.73 -30.71 74.00
CA ALA A 78 7.93 -30.71 72.77
C ALA A 78 6.74 -29.74 72.89
N LEU A 79 6.11 -29.67 74.07
CA LEU A 79 4.99 -28.76 74.33
C LEU A 79 5.44 -27.29 74.37
N LYS A 80 6.66 -27.04 74.87
CA LYS A 80 7.30 -25.70 74.84
C LYS A 80 7.58 -25.19 73.44
N ALA A 81 7.88 -26.10 72.51
CA ALA A 81 8.20 -25.75 71.12
C ALA A 81 6.97 -25.50 70.24
N LEU A 82 5.77 -25.92 70.66
CA LEU A 82 4.54 -25.81 69.87
C LEU A 82 4.24 -24.39 69.33
N PRO A 83 4.35 -23.30 70.14
CA PRO A 83 4.13 -21.94 69.62
C PRO A 83 5.13 -21.56 68.53
N SER A 84 6.39 -22.01 68.65
CA SER A 84 7.42 -21.79 67.64
C SER A 84 7.12 -22.54 66.35
N TYR A 85 6.71 -23.81 66.45
CA TYR A 85 6.32 -24.60 65.28
C TYR A 85 5.07 -24.04 64.60
N GLU A 86 4.06 -23.60 65.36
CA GLU A 86 2.87 -22.98 64.80
C GLU A 86 3.22 -21.68 64.04
N MET A 87 4.06 -20.84 64.64
CA MET A 87 4.51 -19.58 64.03
C MET A 87 5.30 -19.84 62.74
N GLN A 88 6.23 -20.79 62.75
CA GLN A 88 6.98 -21.20 61.55
C GLN A 88 6.06 -21.79 60.48
N PHE A 89 5.12 -22.66 60.86
CA PHE A 89 4.15 -23.25 59.95
C PHE A 89 3.31 -22.16 59.27
N ARG A 90 2.76 -21.21 60.05
CA ARG A 90 2.01 -20.08 59.50
C ARG A 90 2.86 -19.25 58.56
N TYR A 91 4.10 -18.91 58.93
CA TYR A 91 5.00 -18.16 58.04
C TYR A 91 5.22 -18.88 56.71
N HIS A 92 5.56 -20.17 56.74
CA HIS A 92 5.79 -20.95 55.53
C HIS A 92 4.52 -21.13 54.69
N PHE A 93 3.36 -21.27 55.32
CA PHE A 93 2.07 -21.29 54.63
C PHE A 93 1.82 -19.98 53.87
N HIS A 94 1.96 -18.83 54.53
CA HIS A 94 1.76 -17.52 53.89
C HIS A 94 2.79 -17.29 52.78
N ARG A 95 4.04 -17.70 52.98
CA ARG A 95 5.09 -17.58 51.97
C ARG A 95 4.80 -18.45 50.75
N GLY A 96 4.38 -19.70 50.96
CA GLY A 96 3.96 -20.60 49.90
C GLY A 96 2.75 -20.05 49.13
N HIS A 97 1.75 -19.53 49.85
CA HIS A 97 0.58 -18.90 49.25
C HIS A 97 0.96 -17.67 48.39
N ALA A 98 1.82 -16.79 48.89
CA ALA A 98 2.28 -15.62 48.12
C ALA A 98 2.99 -16.03 46.81
N ILE A 99 3.87 -17.04 46.86
CA ILE A 99 4.54 -17.59 45.66
C ILE A 99 3.53 -18.19 44.70
N TYR A 100 2.58 -18.98 45.20
CA TYR A 100 1.53 -19.60 44.40
C TYR A 100 0.68 -18.54 43.69
N SER A 101 0.15 -17.56 44.44
CA SER A 101 -0.66 -16.47 43.88
C SER A 101 0.11 -15.66 42.83
N ARG A 102 1.39 -15.35 43.07
CA ARG A 102 2.23 -14.62 42.10
C ARG A 102 2.44 -15.43 40.82
N THR A 103 2.65 -16.73 40.96
CA THR A 103 2.84 -17.64 39.83
C THR A 103 1.57 -17.79 39.01
N GLN A 104 0.42 -17.95 39.68
CA GLN A 104 -0.89 -18.04 39.03
C GLN A 104 -1.21 -16.75 38.25
N ALA A 105 -1.03 -15.58 38.85
CA ALA A 105 -1.26 -14.31 38.17
C ALA A 105 -0.36 -14.13 36.93
N ARG A 106 0.91 -14.57 36.99
CA ARG A 106 1.81 -14.56 35.82
C ARG A 106 1.35 -15.53 34.74
N PHE A 107 0.90 -16.72 35.11
CA PHE A 107 0.39 -17.71 34.17
C PHE A 107 -0.82 -17.17 33.40
N GLU A 108 -1.81 -16.61 34.11
CA GLU A 108 -3.00 -16.00 33.51
C GLU A 108 -2.63 -14.82 32.59
N ALA A 109 -1.63 -14.02 32.96
CA ALA A 109 -1.12 -12.95 32.11
C ALA A 109 -0.48 -13.50 30.81
N CYS A 110 0.32 -14.56 30.90
CA CYS A 110 0.90 -15.22 29.74
C CYS A 110 -0.16 -15.78 28.79
N GLU A 111 -1.22 -16.40 29.33
CA GLU A 111 -2.32 -16.92 28.50
C GLU A 111 -3.03 -15.80 27.73
N ARG A 112 -3.32 -14.68 28.39
CA ARG A 112 -3.92 -13.51 27.71
C ARG A 112 -3.01 -12.96 26.62
N LEU A 113 -1.73 -12.76 26.91
CA LEU A 113 -0.76 -12.25 25.93
C LEU A 113 -0.61 -13.20 24.73
N LEU A 114 -0.65 -14.51 24.95
CA LEU A 114 -0.59 -15.49 23.86
C LEU A 114 -1.80 -15.37 22.93
N GLU A 115 -3.00 -15.21 23.47
CA GLU A 115 -4.20 -15.02 22.65
C GLU A 115 -4.18 -13.68 21.91
N GLU A 116 -3.72 -12.60 22.55
CA GLU A 116 -3.51 -11.31 21.89
C GLU A 116 -2.50 -11.40 20.74
N GLN A 117 -1.39 -12.12 20.93
CA GLN A 117 -0.37 -12.33 19.91
C GLN A 117 -0.92 -13.11 18.70
N LYS A 118 -1.75 -14.15 18.93
CA LYS A 118 -2.40 -14.91 17.85
C LYS A 118 -3.34 -14.03 17.01
N VAL A 119 -4.04 -13.09 17.64
CA VAL A 119 -4.90 -12.13 16.93
C VAL A 119 -4.05 -11.17 16.09
N GLN A 120 -2.94 -10.67 16.63
CA GLN A 120 -2.02 -9.80 15.89
C GLN A 120 -1.37 -10.52 14.70
N GLU A 121 -0.97 -11.78 14.86
CA GLU A 121 -0.42 -12.62 13.78
C GLU A 121 -1.42 -12.74 12.63
N LYS A 122 -2.68 -13.08 12.91
CA LYS A 122 -3.74 -13.15 11.90
C LYS A 122 -3.98 -11.81 11.22
N ALA A 123 -3.96 -10.72 11.97
CA ALA A 123 -4.13 -9.38 11.41
C ALA A 123 -3.00 -9.03 10.43
N LEU A 124 -1.75 -9.37 10.78
CA LEU A 124 -0.59 -9.19 9.90
C LEU A 124 -0.68 -10.04 8.64
N GLU A 125 -1.13 -11.30 8.76
CA GLU A 125 -1.32 -12.18 7.60
C GLU A 125 -2.35 -11.60 6.62
N ILE A 126 -3.49 -11.12 7.13
CA ILE A 126 -4.52 -10.47 6.31
C ILE A 126 -3.98 -9.19 5.66
N ALA A 127 -3.29 -8.34 6.43
CA ALA A 127 -2.71 -7.11 5.90
C ALA A 127 -1.70 -7.39 4.78
N ARG A 128 -0.83 -8.39 4.97
CA ARG A 128 0.12 -8.85 3.95
C ARG A 128 -0.59 -9.37 2.71
N GLY A 129 -1.62 -10.19 2.87
CA GLY A 129 -2.43 -10.72 1.76
C GLY A 129 -3.10 -9.61 0.95
N ASN A 130 -3.64 -8.60 1.63
CA ASN A 130 -4.23 -7.43 0.98
C ASN A 130 -3.20 -6.64 0.17
N LEU A 131 -2.03 -6.36 0.77
CA LEU A 131 -0.95 -5.65 0.07
C LEU A 131 -0.46 -6.42 -1.16
N ASP A 132 -0.28 -7.74 -1.07
CA ASP A 132 0.11 -8.58 -2.19
C ASP A 132 -0.94 -8.58 -3.31
N HIS A 133 -2.22 -8.66 -2.95
CA HIS A 133 -3.32 -8.58 -3.91
C HIS A 133 -3.33 -7.25 -4.67
N PHE A 134 -3.27 -6.13 -3.95
CA PHE A 134 -3.25 -4.80 -4.56
C PHE A 134 -1.99 -4.58 -5.40
N TYR A 135 -0.84 -5.04 -4.93
CA TYR A 135 0.41 -4.97 -5.70
C TYR A 135 0.29 -5.72 -7.03
N LYS A 136 -0.21 -6.96 -7.02
CA LYS A 136 -0.42 -7.76 -8.23
C LYS A 136 -1.39 -7.08 -9.19
N MET A 137 -2.50 -6.55 -8.69
CA MET A 137 -3.48 -5.83 -9.51
C MET A 137 -2.88 -4.57 -10.15
N ILE A 138 -2.16 -3.75 -9.39
CA ILE A 138 -1.51 -2.52 -9.90
C ILE A 138 -0.44 -2.88 -10.94
N ASN A 139 0.38 -3.89 -10.65
CA ASN A 139 1.43 -4.32 -11.56
C ASN A 139 0.85 -4.87 -12.88
N GLN A 140 -0.25 -5.63 -12.81
CA GLN A 140 -0.93 -6.13 -14.00
C GLN A 140 -1.46 -4.98 -14.86
N ASN A 141 -2.15 -4.01 -14.25
CA ASN A 141 -2.64 -2.82 -14.95
C ASN A 141 -1.50 -2.03 -15.61
N TYR A 142 -0.36 -1.91 -14.93
CA TYR A 142 0.84 -1.29 -15.48
C TYR A 142 1.37 -2.04 -16.71
N VAL A 143 1.51 -3.36 -16.62
CA VAL A 143 1.98 -4.21 -17.74
C VAL A 143 1.05 -4.09 -18.95
N ASP A 144 -0.26 -4.16 -18.72
CA ASP A 144 -1.26 -4.06 -19.79
C ASP A 144 -1.27 -2.67 -20.43
N PHE A 145 -1.16 -1.62 -19.61
CA PHE A 145 -1.02 -0.25 -20.08
C PHE A 145 0.24 -0.09 -20.95
N MET A 146 1.41 -0.52 -20.48
CA MET A 146 2.68 -0.36 -21.20
C MET A 146 2.71 -1.16 -22.51
N LYS A 147 2.08 -2.34 -22.52
CA LYS A 147 1.89 -3.13 -23.75
C LYS A 147 1.04 -2.38 -24.78
N CYS A 148 -0.08 -1.80 -24.35
CA CYS A 148 -0.94 -1.01 -25.24
C CYS A 148 -0.24 0.26 -25.73
N TYR A 149 0.38 0.99 -24.79
CA TYR A 149 1.12 2.21 -25.07
C TYR A 149 2.22 1.99 -26.10
N SER A 150 3.09 1.00 -25.91
CA SER A 150 4.21 0.73 -26.83
C SER A 150 3.73 0.43 -28.26
N GLN A 151 2.65 -0.36 -28.39
CA GLN A 151 2.05 -0.65 -29.68
C GLN A 151 1.47 0.61 -30.34
N GLN A 152 0.68 1.40 -29.62
CA GLN A 152 0.08 2.63 -30.15
C GLN A 152 1.13 3.68 -30.48
N HIS A 153 2.13 3.84 -29.61
CA HIS A 153 3.25 4.75 -29.79
C HIS A 153 3.97 4.45 -31.11
N HIS A 154 4.37 3.20 -31.35
CA HIS A 154 5.02 2.80 -32.59
C HIS A 154 4.18 3.14 -33.84
N VAL A 155 2.88 2.83 -33.81
CA VAL A 155 1.97 3.12 -34.93
C VAL A 155 1.86 4.63 -35.18
N HIS A 156 1.67 5.43 -34.12
CA HIS A 156 1.56 6.88 -34.23
C HIS A 156 2.86 7.52 -34.70
N THR A 157 4.01 7.11 -34.16
CA THR A 157 5.31 7.61 -34.59
C THR A 157 5.54 7.34 -36.08
N ASN A 158 5.20 6.14 -36.56
CA ASN A 158 5.31 5.81 -37.97
C ASN A 158 4.38 6.67 -38.84
N LEU A 159 3.11 6.82 -38.44
CA LEU A 159 2.13 7.65 -39.16
C LEU A 159 2.60 9.11 -39.27
N LEU A 160 3.08 9.69 -38.16
CA LEU A 160 3.59 11.06 -38.11
C LEU A 160 4.84 11.23 -38.99
N ALA A 161 5.74 10.23 -39.00
CA ALA A 161 6.93 10.24 -39.84
C ALA A 161 6.60 10.09 -41.35
N MET A 162 5.53 9.35 -41.68
CA MET A 162 5.11 9.16 -43.07
C MET A 162 4.44 10.39 -43.68
N PHE A 163 3.75 11.21 -42.88
CA PHE A 163 2.98 12.37 -43.36
C PHE A 163 3.74 13.28 -44.34
N VAL A 164 4.96 13.70 -43.99
CA VAL A 164 5.76 14.59 -44.85
C VAL A 164 6.08 13.92 -46.18
N ARG A 165 6.44 12.63 -46.17
CA ARG A 165 6.75 11.88 -47.39
C ARG A 165 5.51 11.69 -48.27
N ASP A 166 4.38 11.35 -47.68
CA ASP A 166 3.13 11.12 -48.41
C ASP A 166 2.59 12.43 -49.00
N LYS A 167 2.72 13.54 -48.27
CA LYS A 167 2.41 14.89 -48.76
C LYS A 167 3.26 15.25 -49.99
N GLU A 168 4.57 15.07 -49.93
CA GLU A 168 5.44 15.33 -51.09
C GLU A 168 5.18 14.37 -52.26
N LYS A 169 4.82 13.11 -51.96
CA LYS A 169 4.40 12.15 -52.98
C LYS A 169 3.14 12.62 -53.72
N LEU A 170 2.12 13.11 -53.00
CA LEU A 170 0.93 13.70 -53.62
C LEU A 170 1.25 14.91 -54.49
N ARG A 171 2.20 15.75 -54.08
CA ARG A 171 2.68 16.89 -54.88
C ARG A 171 3.38 16.45 -56.16
N SER A 172 4.13 15.35 -56.12
CA SER A 172 4.88 14.83 -57.27
C SER A 172 4.00 14.22 -58.37
N ILE A 173 2.81 13.71 -58.03
CA ILE A 173 1.91 13.05 -58.98
C ILE A 173 1.09 14.09 -59.73
N ARG A 174 1.40 14.27 -61.02
CA ARG A 174 0.67 15.20 -61.90
C ARG A 174 -0.67 14.63 -62.34
N VAL A 175 -1.65 15.53 -62.49
CA VAL A 175 -2.97 15.21 -63.03
C VAL A 175 -2.87 15.07 -64.55
N MET A 176 -3.71 14.22 -65.15
CA MET A 176 -3.81 14.12 -66.61
C MET A 176 -4.03 15.50 -67.25
N PRO A 177 -3.33 15.85 -68.36
CA PRO A 177 -3.38 17.18 -68.95
C PRO A 177 -4.78 17.70 -69.26
N ALA A 178 -5.69 16.83 -69.72
CA ALA A 178 -7.07 17.19 -70.04
C ALA A 178 -7.91 17.64 -68.82
N LEU A 179 -7.46 17.31 -67.60
CA LEU A 179 -8.14 17.65 -66.35
C LEU A 179 -7.42 18.77 -65.57
N GLN A 180 -6.31 19.29 -66.09
CA GLN A 180 -5.56 20.36 -65.44
C GLN A 180 -6.31 21.70 -65.58
N THR A 181 -6.28 22.49 -64.51
CA THR A 181 -6.78 23.87 -64.50
C THR A 181 -5.72 24.79 -63.92
N ALA A 182 -5.96 26.11 -63.93
CA ALA A 182 -5.04 27.08 -63.33
C ALA A 182 -4.66 26.73 -61.87
N ASN A 183 -5.61 26.13 -61.14
CA ASN A 183 -5.50 25.83 -59.70
C ASN A 183 -5.38 24.33 -59.39
N ARG A 184 -5.32 23.44 -60.40
CA ARG A 184 -5.24 21.98 -60.20
C ARG A 184 -4.23 21.36 -61.16
N LYS A 185 -3.05 21.03 -60.65
CA LYS A 185 -1.89 20.53 -61.39
C LYS A 185 -1.39 19.18 -60.87
N CYS A 186 -1.52 18.92 -59.58
CA CYS A 186 -1.11 17.69 -58.91
C CYS A 186 -2.21 17.13 -58.00
N LEU A 187 -2.03 15.90 -57.50
CA LEU A 187 -3.01 15.28 -56.61
C LEU A 187 -3.19 16.03 -55.28
N LEU A 188 -2.14 16.71 -54.80
CA LEU A 188 -2.22 17.52 -53.58
C LEU A 188 -3.25 18.66 -53.69
N ASP A 189 -3.46 19.22 -54.89
CA ASP A 189 -4.40 20.33 -55.12
C ASP A 189 -5.87 19.94 -54.91
N PHE A 190 -6.18 18.65 -54.79
CA PHE A 190 -7.52 18.14 -54.49
C PHE A 190 -7.77 17.97 -52.99
N VAL A 191 -6.77 18.24 -52.16
CA VAL A 191 -6.84 18.09 -50.72
C VAL A 191 -6.62 19.45 -50.06
N LYS A 192 -7.32 19.69 -48.95
CA LYS A 192 -7.14 20.91 -48.17
C LYS A 192 -5.84 20.82 -47.37
N GLU A 193 -4.72 21.20 -47.99
CA GLU A 193 -3.36 21.07 -47.43
C GLU A 193 -3.24 21.69 -46.03
N GLU A 194 -3.74 22.91 -45.84
CA GLU A 194 -3.71 23.61 -44.55
C GLU A 194 -4.43 22.82 -43.45
N SER A 195 -5.55 22.18 -43.78
CA SER A 195 -6.30 21.38 -42.81
C SER A 195 -5.57 20.08 -42.46
N LEU A 196 -4.91 19.43 -43.43
CA LEU A 196 -4.10 18.25 -43.16
C LEU A 196 -2.87 18.59 -42.33
N GLN A 197 -2.22 19.69 -42.66
CA GLN A 197 -1.07 20.21 -41.94
C GLN A 197 -1.42 20.49 -40.48
N LYS A 198 -2.54 21.19 -40.24
CA LYS A 198 -3.04 21.44 -38.89
C LYS A 198 -3.34 20.16 -38.13
N THR A 199 -4.06 19.21 -38.73
CA THR A 199 -4.34 17.91 -38.09
C THR A 199 -3.06 17.17 -37.72
N TRP A 200 -2.04 17.20 -38.58
CA TRP A 200 -0.74 16.59 -38.28
C TRP A 200 -0.03 17.30 -37.11
N GLU A 201 -0.04 18.63 -37.07
CA GLU A 201 0.53 19.43 -35.97
C GLU A 201 -0.16 19.12 -34.64
N ASP A 202 -1.50 19.08 -34.64
CA ASP A 202 -2.32 18.73 -33.49
C ASP A 202 -2.01 17.30 -33.01
N CYS A 203 -1.97 16.32 -33.92
CA CYS A 203 -1.62 14.94 -33.59
C CYS A 203 -0.19 14.79 -33.03
N ASN A 204 0.78 15.49 -33.63
CA ASN A 204 2.17 15.47 -33.18
C ASN A 204 2.33 16.10 -31.79
N SER A 205 1.62 17.21 -31.54
CA SER A 205 1.58 17.86 -30.24
C SER A 205 1.00 16.92 -29.17
N LEU A 206 -0.15 16.31 -29.45
CA LEU A 206 -0.79 15.36 -28.53
C LEU A 206 0.08 14.12 -28.28
N HIS A 207 0.73 13.58 -29.32
CA HIS A 207 1.65 12.44 -29.19
C HIS A 207 2.81 12.75 -28.24
N LYS A 208 3.44 13.92 -28.40
CA LYS A 208 4.53 14.38 -27.52
C LYS A 208 4.06 14.65 -26.09
N GLN A 209 2.90 15.30 -25.92
CA GLN A 209 2.32 15.54 -24.61
C GLN A 209 2.04 14.23 -23.87
N PHE A 210 1.47 13.25 -24.55
CA PHE A 210 1.21 11.94 -23.96
C PHE A 210 2.49 11.21 -23.63
N GLN A 211 3.52 11.27 -24.49
CA GLN A 211 4.84 10.71 -24.21
C GLN A 211 5.45 11.32 -22.93
N ASN A 212 5.39 12.63 -22.77
CA ASN A 212 5.89 13.30 -21.55
C ASN A 212 5.13 12.84 -20.31
N LYS A 213 3.79 12.72 -20.40
CA LYS A 213 2.96 12.22 -19.30
C LYS A 213 3.30 10.77 -18.91
N VAL A 214 3.63 9.93 -19.88
CA VAL A 214 4.08 8.56 -19.62
C VAL A 214 5.46 8.56 -18.93
N SER A 215 6.39 9.41 -19.35
CA SER A 215 7.68 9.56 -18.68
C SER A 215 7.52 10.03 -17.22
N GLU A 216 6.71 11.06 -16.97
CA GLU A 216 6.39 11.55 -15.61
C GLU A 216 5.79 10.43 -14.74
N PHE A 217 4.87 9.64 -15.32
CA PHE A 217 4.28 8.50 -14.64
C PHE A 217 5.32 7.43 -14.28
N LEU A 218 6.25 7.11 -15.19
CA LEU A 218 7.30 6.12 -14.95
C LEU A 218 8.29 6.58 -13.88
N GLU A 219 8.66 7.86 -13.85
CA GLU A 219 9.47 8.44 -12.78
C GLU A 219 8.76 8.32 -11.42
N SER A 220 7.45 8.62 -11.38
CA SER A 220 6.66 8.47 -10.15
C SER A 220 6.61 7.01 -9.66
N LEU A 221 6.52 6.03 -10.56
CA LEU A 221 6.56 4.60 -10.20
C LEU A 221 7.94 4.16 -9.73
N GLY A 222 9.01 4.62 -10.37
CA GLY A 222 10.39 4.32 -9.98
C GLY A 222 10.72 4.84 -8.59
N THR A 223 10.20 6.01 -8.20
CA THR A 223 10.37 6.53 -6.83
C THR A 223 9.64 5.68 -5.78
N MET A 224 8.52 5.03 -6.15
CA MET A 224 7.79 4.12 -5.24
C MET A 224 8.44 2.74 -5.10
N GLN A 225 9.24 2.28 -6.07
CA GLN A 225 9.96 0.99 -5.98
C GLN A 225 11.28 1.06 -5.17
N ASN A 226 11.77 2.26 -4.86
CA ASN A 226 13.01 2.50 -4.11
C ASN A 226 12.77 2.84 -2.62
N ILE A 227 11.55 2.65 -2.12
CA ILE A 227 11.16 2.77 -0.72
C ILE A 227 10.85 1.36 -0.20
#